data_AF-A0A7W5NM09-F1
#
_entry.id   AF-A0A7W5NM09-F1
#
_cell.length_a   1.000
_cell.length_b   1.000
_cell.length_c   1.000
_cell.angle_alpha   90.00
_cell.angle_beta   90.00
_cell.angle_gamma   90.00
#
_symmetry.space_group_name_H-M   'P 1'
#
loop_
_entity.id
_entity.type
_entity.pdbx_description
1 polymer ?
#
loop_
_entity_poly.entity_id
_entity_poly.type
_entity_poly.pdbx_seq_one_letter_code
_entity_poly.pdbx_strand_id
1 'polypeptide(L)'
;MSAIERCRTAALGGHVLRCSGCARTEVSFNSCRNRHCPKCQASAAHRWLEARQADLLPVEYFHVVFTLPAPVSAIAWYNKRIIYGLLLDIAADTLRTIAADPRHLGAQIGATFVLHTWGSALTHHPHVHGIVPGGGLSPDGERWIVCRPGFFLPVRVLSRLFRRRFLEALEAAHRYGQLQFFGEYTGLADPATFARWLAPLRTCEWVVYAKRPFAGPKAVLEYLSRYTHRVAISNQRLVAFDELGVTFRWKDYR
;
A
#
# COMPACT_ATOMS: atom_id res chain seq x y z
N MET A 1 -3.25 10.41 -22.71
CA MET A 1 -4.40 9.77 -22.00
C MET A 1 -5.37 9.05 -22.94
N SER A 2 -5.15 9.06 -24.26
CA SER A 2 -6.02 8.47 -25.30
C SER A 2 -6.43 7.00 -25.10
N ALA A 3 -5.67 6.19 -24.38
CA ALA A 3 -6.06 4.81 -24.10
C ALA A 3 -7.26 4.71 -23.14
N ILE A 4 -7.32 5.56 -22.11
CA ILE A 4 -8.39 5.54 -21.12
C ILE A 4 -9.67 6.14 -21.70
N GLU A 5 -9.55 7.23 -22.46
CA GLU A 5 -10.67 7.89 -23.16
C GLU A 5 -11.39 6.96 -24.14
N ARG A 6 -10.63 6.13 -24.87
CA ARG A 6 -11.19 5.13 -25.80
C ARG A 6 -11.68 3.85 -25.13
N CYS A 7 -11.53 3.72 -23.81
CA CYS A 7 -11.87 2.49 -23.11
C CYS A 7 -13.37 2.21 -23.14
N ARG A 8 -13.76 0.98 -23.49
CA ARG A 8 -15.17 0.56 -23.61
C ARG A 8 -15.96 1.36 -24.64
N THR A 9 -15.33 1.77 -25.73
CA THR A 9 -16.00 2.35 -26.90
C THR A 9 -15.76 1.50 -28.15
N ALA A 10 -16.54 1.75 -29.19
CA ALA A 10 -16.38 1.07 -30.49
C ALA A 10 -14.98 1.23 -31.10
N ALA A 11 -14.23 2.27 -30.70
CA ALA A 11 -12.87 2.51 -31.18
C ALA A 11 -11.87 1.39 -30.81
N LEU A 12 -12.19 0.54 -29.83
CA LEU A 12 -11.37 -0.61 -29.45
C LEU A 12 -11.95 -1.95 -29.96
N GLY A 13 -12.99 -1.90 -30.79
CA GLY A 13 -13.79 -3.06 -31.16
C GLY A 13 -14.61 -3.61 -29.99
N GLY A 14 -15.36 -4.68 -30.24
CA GLY A 14 -16.20 -5.31 -29.23
C GLY A 14 -16.81 -6.63 -29.70
N HIS A 15 -17.62 -7.20 -28.83
CA HIS A 15 -18.35 -8.43 -29.06
C HIS A 15 -19.85 -8.16 -29.01
N VAL A 16 -20.60 -8.91 -29.80
CA VAL A 16 -22.05 -8.89 -29.81
C VAL A 16 -22.52 -10.24 -29.27
N LEU A 17 -23.19 -10.21 -28.13
CA LEU A 17 -23.80 -11.39 -27.50
C LEU A 17 -25.28 -11.38 -27.85
N ARG A 18 -25.81 -12.50 -28.34
CA ARG A 18 -27.24 -12.66 -28.59
C ARG A 18 -27.78 -13.84 -27.79
N CYS A 19 -28.79 -13.57 -26.96
CA CYS A 19 -29.48 -14.62 -26.21
C CYS A 19 -30.27 -15.50 -27.18
N SER A 20 -30.07 -16.83 -27.13
CA SER A 20 -30.78 -17.78 -27.98
C SER A 20 -32.26 -17.94 -27.60
N GLY A 21 -32.64 -17.65 -26.35
CA GLY A 21 -34.02 -17.77 -25.88
C GLY A 21 -34.90 -16.56 -26.18
N CYS A 22 -34.43 -15.35 -25.84
CA CYS A 22 -35.22 -14.11 -26.00
C CYS A 22 -34.73 -13.20 -27.13
N ALA A 23 -33.76 -13.63 -27.92
CA ALA A 23 -33.13 -12.87 -29.02
C ALA A 23 -32.50 -11.52 -28.63
N ARG A 24 -32.46 -11.16 -27.34
CA ARG A 24 -31.86 -9.92 -26.84
C ARG A 24 -30.38 -9.88 -27.22
N THR A 25 -29.97 -8.73 -27.74
CA THR A 25 -28.58 -8.46 -28.12
C THR A 25 -27.93 -7.52 -27.11
N GLU A 26 -26.70 -7.83 -26.70
CA GLU A 26 -25.87 -7.00 -25.84
C GLU A 26 -24.52 -6.75 -26.53
N VAL A 27 -24.08 -5.49 -26.55
CA VAL A 27 -22.78 -5.11 -27.12
C VAL A 27 -21.81 -4.83 -25.99
N SER A 28 -20.65 -5.51 -26.01
CA SER A 28 -19.59 -5.31 -25.02
C SER A 28 -18.31 -4.86 -25.72
N PHE A 29 -17.89 -3.62 -25.46
CA PHE A 29 -16.66 -3.07 -26.04
C PHE A 29 -15.41 -3.48 -25.27
N ASN A 30 -14.30 -3.61 -25.99
CA ASN A 30 -13.03 -4.07 -25.45
C ASN A 30 -12.42 -3.08 -24.44
N SER A 31 -11.62 -3.64 -23.54
CA SER A 31 -10.93 -2.90 -22.48
C SER A 31 -9.64 -2.27 -23.02
N CYS A 32 -9.28 -1.08 -22.52
CA CYS A 32 -8.02 -0.45 -22.92
C CYS A 32 -6.77 -1.06 -22.27
N ARG A 33 -6.96 -1.96 -21.30
CA ARG A 33 -5.92 -2.64 -20.51
C ARG A 33 -4.93 -1.72 -19.78
N ASN A 34 -5.12 -0.40 -19.81
CA ASN A 34 -4.28 0.55 -19.10
C ASN A 34 -4.38 0.34 -17.59
N ARG A 35 -3.24 0.26 -16.90
CA ARG A 35 -3.15 0.03 -15.45
C ARG A 35 -3.90 1.08 -14.62
N HIS A 36 -4.01 2.30 -15.14
CA HIS A 36 -4.70 3.41 -14.47
C HIS A 36 -6.18 3.49 -14.82
N CYS A 37 -6.68 2.62 -15.70
CA CYS A 37 -8.10 2.63 -16.04
C CYS A 37 -8.94 2.08 -14.88
N PRO A 38 -9.87 2.86 -14.31
CA PRO A 38 -10.68 2.42 -13.17
C PRO A 38 -11.66 1.28 -13.52
N LYS A 39 -11.88 1.01 -14.82
CA LYS A 39 -12.79 -0.03 -15.31
C LYS A 39 -12.10 -1.36 -15.66
N CYS A 40 -10.82 -1.35 -16.06
CA CYS A 40 -10.19 -2.53 -16.66
C CYS A 40 -9.55 -3.49 -15.64
N GLN A 41 -9.22 -3.00 -14.46
CA GLN A 41 -8.32 -3.70 -13.55
C GLN A 41 -9.01 -4.69 -12.60
N ALA A 42 -10.34 -4.76 -12.64
CA ALA A 42 -11.11 -5.63 -11.74
C ALA A 42 -10.69 -7.10 -11.86
N SER A 43 -10.57 -7.63 -13.09
CA SER A 43 -10.17 -9.03 -13.28
C SER A 43 -8.73 -9.32 -12.83
N ALA A 44 -7.82 -8.35 -12.97
CA ALA A 44 -6.44 -8.49 -12.47
C ALA A 44 -6.42 -8.52 -10.94
N ALA A 45 -7.18 -7.63 -10.30
CA ALA A 45 -7.33 -7.61 -8.84
C ALA A 45 -7.94 -8.91 -8.29
N HIS A 46 -8.94 -9.49 -8.97
CA HIS A 46 -9.54 -10.77 -8.57
C HIS A 46 -8.54 -11.93 -8.68
N ARG A 47 -7.83 -12.05 -9.81
CA ARG A 47 -6.79 -13.10 -9.95
C ARG A 47 -5.69 -12.97 -8.90
N TRP A 48 -5.28 -11.73 -8.60
CA TRP A 48 -4.31 -11.48 -7.53
C TRP A 48 -4.87 -11.91 -6.17
N LEU A 49 -6.13 -11.56 -5.86
CA LEU A 49 -6.79 -11.94 -4.62
C LEU A 49 -6.86 -13.46 -4.47
N GLU A 50 -7.33 -14.17 -5.50
CA GLU A 50 -7.44 -15.63 -5.51
C GLU A 50 -6.08 -16.29 -5.24
N ALA A 51 -5.03 -15.84 -5.94
CA ALA A 51 -3.68 -16.32 -5.74
C ALA A 51 -3.18 -16.08 -4.30
N ARG A 52 -3.42 -14.90 -3.71
CA ARG A 52 -3.02 -14.61 -2.33
C ARG A 52 -3.86 -15.35 -1.29
N GLN A 53 -5.11 -15.65 -1.58
CA GLN A 53 -5.97 -16.45 -0.71
C GLN A 53 -5.51 -17.91 -0.67
N ALA A 54 -4.97 -18.45 -1.77
CA ALA A 54 -4.38 -19.77 -1.82
C ALA A 54 -3.08 -19.87 -0.98
N ASP A 55 -2.35 -18.77 -0.80
CA ASP A 55 -1.14 -18.69 0.03
C ASP A 55 -1.46 -18.58 1.55
N LEU A 56 -2.74 -18.52 1.95
CA LEU A 56 -3.11 -18.42 3.37
C LEU A 56 -2.90 -19.74 4.10
N LEU A 57 -2.20 -19.67 5.23
CA LEU A 57 -2.02 -20.73 6.19
C LEU A 57 -3.23 -20.78 7.15
N PRO A 58 -3.56 -21.95 7.74
CA PRO A 58 -4.63 -22.08 8.72
C PRO A 58 -4.20 -21.59 10.12
N VAL A 59 -3.74 -20.34 10.20
CA VAL A 59 -3.23 -19.70 11.43
C VAL A 59 -3.91 -18.36 11.66
N GLU A 60 -3.71 -17.77 12.84
CA GLU A 60 -4.11 -16.37 13.07
C GLU A 60 -3.36 -15.42 12.14
N TYR A 61 -3.89 -14.24 11.90
CA TYR A 61 -3.23 -13.22 11.10
C TYR A 61 -3.29 -11.88 11.81
N PHE A 62 -2.40 -10.98 11.39
CA PHE A 62 -2.33 -9.60 11.86
C PHE A 62 -2.29 -8.65 10.68
N HIS A 63 -3.07 -7.58 10.79
CA HIS A 63 -3.00 -6.42 9.91
C HIS A 63 -2.03 -5.41 10.51
N VAL A 64 -0.98 -5.10 9.75
CA VAL A 64 0.03 -4.12 10.13
C VAL A 64 -0.02 -2.92 9.19
N VAL A 65 0.28 -1.73 9.70
CA VAL A 65 0.34 -0.51 8.89
C VAL A 65 1.55 0.30 9.28
N PHE A 66 2.32 0.76 8.30
CA PHE A 66 3.42 1.70 8.49
C PHE A 66 3.12 2.96 7.69
N THR A 67 3.09 4.11 8.36
CA THR A 67 2.73 5.39 7.76
C THR A 67 3.89 6.37 7.85
N LEU A 68 4.19 7.05 6.74
CA LEU A 68 5.20 8.10 6.71
C LEU A 68 4.66 9.39 7.36
N PRO A 69 5.49 10.13 8.12
CA PRO A 69 5.08 11.44 8.62
C PRO A 69 4.88 12.43 7.47
N ALA A 70 4.08 13.47 7.71
CA ALA A 70 3.69 14.43 6.67
C ALA A 70 4.89 15.08 5.93
N PRO A 71 5.99 15.49 6.60
CA PRO A 71 7.15 16.06 5.90
C PRO A 71 7.79 15.09 4.91
N VAL A 72 7.95 13.81 5.28
CA VAL A 72 8.50 12.79 4.38
C VAL A 72 7.52 12.47 3.25
N SER A 73 6.22 12.46 3.55
CA SER A 73 5.18 12.27 2.54
C SER A 73 5.22 13.35 1.46
N ALA A 74 5.45 14.61 1.83
CA ALA A 74 5.52 15.73 0.89
C ALA A 74 6.63 15.55 -0.16
N ILE A 75 7.83 15.15 0.27
CA ILE A 75 8.95 14.92 -0.67
C ILE A 75 8.81 13.60 -1.46
N ALA A 76 7.96 12.67 -1.00
CA ALA A 76 7.69 11.40 -1.69
C ALA A 76 7.00 11.58 -3.05
N TRP A 77 6.32 12.71 -3.27
CA TRP A 77 5.68 12.98 -4.55
C TRP A 77 6.67 13.00 -5.73
N TYR A 78 7.84 13.59 -5.51
CA TYR A 78 8.90 13.68 -6.53
C TYR A 78 9.86 12.49 -6.47
N ASN A 79 9.95 11.84 -5.31
CA ASN A 79 10.90 10.75 -5.05
C ASN A 79 10.23 9.37 -4.95
N LYS A 80 9.15 9.13 -5.71
CA LYS A 80 8.28 7.96 -5.57
C LYS A 80 9.05 6.64 -5.54
N ARG A 81 10.00 6.45 -6.48
CA ARG A 81 10.76 5.19 -6.60
C ARG A 81 11.57 4.90 -5.34
N ILE A 82 12.32 5.89 -4.87
CA ILE A 82 13.20 5.75 -3.71
C ILE A 82 12.35 5.62 -2.44
N ILE A 83 11.45 6.57 -2.18
CA ILE A 83 10.72 6.61 -0.91
C ILE A 83 9.75 5.43 -0.76
N TYR A 84 9.07 5.00 -1.82
CA TYR A 84 8.18 3.84 -1.72
C TYR A 84 8.95 2.52 -1.62
N GLY A 85 10.11 2.41 -2.27
CA GLY A 85 11.03 1.29 -2.09
C GLY A 85 11.47 1.19 -0.63
N LEU A 86 12.03 2.28 -0.08
CA LEU A 86 12.43 2.35 1.33
C LEU A 86 11.27 2.02 2.28
N LEU A 87 10.06 2.50 1.99
CA LEU A 87 8.88 2.23 2.83
C LEU A 87 8.57 0.73 2.88
N LEU A 88 8.57 0.04 1.75
CA LEU A 88 8.31 -1.40 1.67
C LEU A 88 9.44 -2.21 2.31
N ASP A 89 10.68 -1.94 1.92
CA ASP A 89 11.85 -2.71 2.34
C ASP A 89 12.07 -2.58 3.86
N ILE A 90 12.01 -1.35 4.39
CA ILE A 90 12.27 -1.09 5.80
C ILE A 90 11.11 -1.55 6.68
N ALA A 91 9.86 -1.50 6.20
CA ALA A 91 8.75 -2.10 6.91
C ALA A 91 8.93 -3.62 7.05
N ALA A 92 9.30 -4.31 5.96
CA ALA A 92 9.59 -5.75 5.99
C ALA A 92 10.77 -6.09 6.90
N ASP A 93 11.89 -5.37 6.79
CA ASP A 93 13.07 -5.56 7.64
C ASP A 93 12.77 -5.31 9.11
N THR A 94 11.99 -4.28 9.43
CA THR A 94 11.61 -3.98 10.81
C THR A 94 10.84 -5.14 11.41
N LEU A 95 9.85 -5.69 10.69
CA LEU A 95 9.09 -6.85 11.14
C LEU A 95 9.98 -8.06 11.34
N ARG A 96 10.80 -8.42 10.33
CA ARG A 96 11.69 -9.59 10.38
C ARG A 96 12.69 -9.49 11.53
N THR A 97 13.29 -8.31 11.71
CA THR A 97 14.29 -8.08 12.78
C THR A 97 13.68 -8.26 14.16
N ILE A 98 12.52 -7.64 14.42
CA ILE A 98 11.88 -7.71 15.74
C ILE A 98 11.27 -9.08 15.99
N ALA A 99 10.74 -9.75 14.96
CA ALA A 99 10.22 -11.11 15.07
C ALA A 99 11.33 -12.13 15.36
N ALA A 100 12.52 -11.96 14.80
CA ALA A 100 13.64 -12.88 15.03
C ALA A 100 14.22 -12.81 16.45
N ASP A 101 14.03 -11.71 17.19
CA ASP A 101 14.52 -11.59 18.57
C ASP A 101 13.74 -12.56 19.49
N PRO A 102 14.41 -13.51 20.18
CA PRO A 102 13.76 -14.44 21.11
C PRO A 102 13.07 -13.77 22.30
N ARG A 103 13.43 -12.53 22.65
CA ARG A 103 12.73 -11.73 23.67
C ARG A 103 11.36 -11.26 23.19
N HIS A 104 11.09 -11.37 21.89
CA HIS A 104 9.81 -11.06 21.27
C HIS A 104 9.13 -12.33 20.77
N LEU A 105 9.41 -12.76 19.54
CA LEU A 105 8.80 -13.96 18.95
C LEU A 105 9.82 -15.09 18.74
N GLY A 106 11.05 -14.77 18.37
CA GLY A 106 12.09 -15.75 18.06
C GLY A 106 11.84 -16.55 16.79
N ALA A 107 11.14 -15.98 15.79
CA ALA A 107 10.71 -16.70 14.59
C ALA A 107 10.99 -15.93 13.29
N GLN A 108 11.20 -16.69 12.21
CA GLN A 108 11.26 -16.21 10.83
C GLN A 108 9.84 -16.07 10.28
N ILE A 109 9.40 -14.83 10.08
CA ILE A 109 8.05 -14.52 9.61
C ILE A 109 8.02 -14.15 8.12
N GLY A 110 6.87 -14.37 7.48
CA GLY A 110 6.53 -13.82 6.18
C GLY A 110 5.51 -12.67 6.28
N ALA A 111 5.48 -11.78 5.30
CA ALA A 111 4.48 -10.72 5.23
C ALA A 111 4.14 -10.42 3.77
N THR A 112 2.88 -10.07 3.48
CA THR A 112 2.48 -9.50 2.19
C THR A 112 2.12 -8.03 2.40
N PHE A 113 2.82 -7.13 1.72
CA PHE A 113 2.57 -5.69 1.77
C PHE A 113 1.92 -5.15 0.50
N VAL A 114 1.04 -4.17 0.67
CA VAL A 114 0.45 -3.37 -0.42
C VAL A 114 0.63 -1.89 -0.11
N LEU A 115 1.21 -1.16 -1.06
CA LEU A 115 1.41 0.28 -0.99
C LEU A 115 0.10 1.02 -1.23
N HIS A 116 -0.23 1.94 -0.35
CA HIS A 116 -1.33 2.88 -0.47
C HIS A 116 -0.75 4.31 -0.50
N THR A 117 -1.05 5.09 -1.53
CA THR A 117 -0.50 6.45 -1.69
C THR A 117 -1.49 7.56 -1.34
N TRP A 118 -2.73 7.21 -0.99
CA TRP A 118 -3.83 8.15 -0.79
C TRP A 118 -4.58 7.87 0.51
N GLY A 119 -4.90 8.93 1.24
CA GLY A 119 -5.80 8.88 2.38
C GLY A 119 -7.27 8.84 1.95
N SER A 120 -8.18 8.63 2.91
CA SER A 120 -9.61 8.66 2.60
C SER A 120 -10.14 10.03 2.18
N ALA A 121 -9.43 11.09 2.58
CA ALA A 121 -9.65 12.46 2.11
C ALA A 121 -9.07 12.74 0.72
N LEU A 122 -8.55 11.70 0.03
CA LEU A 122 -7.91 11.81 -1.28
C LEU A 122 -6.69 12.76 -1.28
N THR A 123 -6.10 12.97 -0.11
CA THR A 123 -4.80 13.61 0.06
C THR A 123 -3.68 12.61 -0.11
N HIS A 124 -2.52 13.08 -0.57
CA HIS A 124 -1.34 12.24 -0.67
C HIS A 124 -0.89 11.78 0.72
N HIS A 125 -0.87 10.47 0.92
CA HIS A 125 -0.62 9.84 2.22
C HIS A 125 0.01 8.46 1.99
N PRO A 126 1.31 8.37 1.68
CA PRO A 126 1.99 7.10 1.49
C PRO A 126 2.10 6.30 2.79
N HIS A 127 1.53 5.11 2.76
CA HIS A 127 1.58 4.11 3.82
C HIS A 127 1.54 2.71 3.21
N VAL A 128 2.02 1.70 3.94
CA VAL A 128 1.90 0.30 3.54
C VAL A 128 1.01 -0.43 4.50
N HIS A 129 0.09 -1.22 3.96
CA HIS A 129 -0.65 -2.20 4.73
C HIS A 129 -0.04 -3.57 4.51
N GLY A 130 0.18 -4.32 5.60
CA GLY A 130 0.68 -5.67 5.57
C GLY A 130 -0.30 -6.65 6.19
N ILE A 131 -0.32 -7.87 5.67
CA ILE A 131 -0.90 -9.04 6.32
C ILE A 131 0.23 -9.99 6.72
N VAL A 132 0.23 -10.42 7.97
CA VAL A 132 1.30 -11.21 8.58
C VAL A 132 0.68 -12.43 9.28
N PRO A 133 1.16 -13.66 9.02
CA PRO A 133 0.77 -14.83 9.80
C PRO A 133 1.09 -14.64 11.28
N GLY A 134 0.28 -15.20 12.16
CA GLY A 134 0.40 -15.14 13.61
C GLY A 134 1.44 -16.10 14.16
N GLY A 135 2.62 -16.06 13.56
CA GLY A 135 3.75 -16.93 13.86
C GLY A 135 4.73 -16.97 12.69
N GLY A 136 5.77 -17.76 12.86
CA GLY A 136 6.78 -17.99 11.84
C GLY A 136 7.52 -19.30 12.07
N LEU A 137 8.48 -19.61 11.21
CA LEU A 137 9.34 -20.77 11.39
C LEU A 137 10.39 -20.51 12.48
N SER A 138 10.79 -21.53 13.21
CA SER A 138 11.96 -21.48 14.08
C SER A 138 13.24 -21.12 13.30
N PRO A 139 14.31 -20.67 13.97
CA PRO A 139 15.57 -20.34 13.29
C PRO A 139 16.14 -21.49 12.45
N ASP A 140 15.96 -22.73 12.89
CA ASP A 140 16.34 -23.97 12.17
C ASP A 140 15.34 -24.38 11.06
N GLY A 141 14.17 -23.74 10.98
CA GLY A 141 13.13 -24.06 10.01
C GLY A 141 12.26 -25.29 10.33
N GLU A 142 12.52 -25.99 11.44
CA GLU A 142 11.91 -27.30 11.71
C GLU A 142 10.51 -27.22 12.33
N ARG A 143 10.17 -26.11 13.02
CA ARG A 143 8.91 -25.97 13.75
C ARG A 143 8.27 -24.61 13.56
N TRP A 144 6.95 -24.57 13.71
CA TRP A 144 6.20 -23.32 13.76
C TRP A 144 6.20 -22.73 15.18
N ILE A 145 6.56 -21.45 15.30
CA ILE A 145 6.48 -20.68 16.53
C ILE A 145 5.29 -19.74 16.43
N VAL A 146 4.28 -20.00 17.25
CA VAL A 146 3.03 -19.23 17.27
C VAL A 146 3.18 -17.94 18.08
N CYS A 147 2.53 -16.87 17.62
CA CYS A 147 2.37 -15.65 18.40
C CYS A 147 1.50 -15.88 19.64
N ARG A 148 1.60 -14.98 20.63
CA ARG A 148 0.66 -14.98 21.75
C ARG A 148 -0.75 -14.63 21.22
N PRO A 149 -1.82 -15.23 21.76
CA PRO A 149 -3.18 -14.94 21.30
C PRO A 149 -3.48 -13.42 21.28
N GLY A 150 -3.92 -12.92 20.14
CA GLY A 150 -4.28 -11.50 19.97
C GLY A 150 -3.11 -10.51 19.98
N PHE A 151 -1.87 -10.98 20.09
CA PHE A 151 -0.68 -10.13 20.18
C PHE A 151 0.38 -10.58 19.19
N PHE A 152 0.82 -9.65 18.33
CA PHE A 152 1.88 -9.90 17.36
C PHE A 152 3.25 -9.47 17.89
N LEU A 153 3.58 -8.18 17.76
CA LEU A 153 4.85 -7.59 18.20
C LEU A 153 4.58 -6.23 18.85
N PRO A 154 5.46 -5.74 19.75
CA PRO A 154 5.27 -4.44 20.40
C PRO A 154 5.36 -3.28 19.39
N VAL A 155 4.23 -2.59 19.15
CA VAL A 155 4.14 -1.50 18.15
C VAL A 155 5.11 -0.34 18.42
N ARG A 156 5.42 -0.04 19.69
CA ARG A 156 6.41 1.00 20.05
C ARG A 156 7.83 0.62 19.64
N VAL A 157 8.17 -0.67 19.72
CA VAL A 157 9.49 -1.17 19.30
C VAL A 157 9.58 -1.13 17.77
N LEU A 158 8.53 -1.59 17.08
CA LEU A 158 8.43 -1.50 15.62
C LEU A 158 8.57 -0.06 15.13
N SER A 159 7.79 0.87 15.69
CA SER A 159 7.82 2.29 15.30
C SER A 159 9.20 2.91 15.48
N ARG A 160 9.88 2.67 16.61
CA ARG A 160 11.21 3.22 16.89
C ARG A 160 12.28 2.67 15.93
N LEU A 161 12.27 1.36 15.67
CA LEU A 161 13.22 0.75 14.73
C LEU A 161 12.96 1.22 13.30
N PHE A 162 11.69 1.21 12.87
CA PHE A 162 11.28 1.68 11.55
C PHE A 162 11.71 3.13 11.31
N ARG A 163 11.39 4.03 12.24
CA ARG A 163 11.80 5.44 12.20
C ARG A 163 13.31 5.59 12.02
N ARG A 164 14.09 4.91 12.87
CA ARG A 164 15.56 4.99 12.82
C ARG A 164 16.09 4.54 11.45
N ARG A 165 15.71 3.33 11.03
CA ARG A 165 16.20 2.74 9.77
C ARG A 165 15.77 3.55 8.56
N PHE A 166 14.53 4.06 8.57
CA PHE A 166 14.02 4.89 7.49
C PHE A 166 14.80 6.20 7.36
N LEU A 167 15.06 6.90 8.47
CA LEU A 167 15.83 8.14 8.46
C LEU A 167 17.28 7.91 8.04
N GLU A 168 17.93 6.83 8.50
CA GLU A 168 19.28 6.45 8.06
C GLU A 168 19.35 6.20 6.55
N ALA A 169 18.37 5.47 6.00
CA ALA A 169 18.30 5.19 4.56
C ALA A 169 17.98 6.44 3.73
N LEU A 170 17.10 7.30 4.23
CA LEU A 170 16.74 8.57 3.59
C LEU A 170 17.93 9.54 3.57
N GLU A 171 18.70 9.60 4.66
CA GLU A 171 19.96 10.35 4.76
C GLU A 171 21.02 9.82 3.80
N ALA A 172 21.13 8.50 3.65
CA ALA A 172 22.01 7.90 2.64
C ALA A 172 21.57 8.27 1.21
N ALA A 173 20.28 8.19 0.90
CA ALA A 173 19.76 8.54 -0.43
C ALA A 173 20.01 10.03 -0.77
N HIS A 174 19.88 10.92 0.22
CA HIS A 174 20.25 12.33 0.07
C HIS A 174 21.73 12.49 -0.25
N ARG A 175 22.62 11.89 0.55
CA ARG A 175 24.08 11.97 0.38
C ARG A 175 24.54 11.46 -0.99
N TYR A 176 23.86 10.46 -1.55
CA TYR A 176 24.14 9.94 -2.89
C TYR A 176 23.46 10.74 -4.03
N GLY A 177 22.82 11.88 -3.74
CA GLY A 177 22.17 12.71 -4.76
C GLY A 177 20.96 12.06 -5.43
N GLN A 178 20.33 11.08 -4.77
CA GLN A 178 19.20 10.31 -5.34
C GLN A 178 17.85 10.97 -5.13
N LEU A 179 17.80 12.06 -4.34
CA LEU A 179 16.59 12.78 -4.01
C LEU A 179 16.50 14.07 -4.81
N GLN A 180 15.31 14.33 -5.33
CA GLN A 180 14.94 15.55 -6.04
C GLN A 180 14.03 16.40 -5.16
N PHE A 181 14.27 17.70 -5.17
CA PHE A 181 13.51 18.67 -4.38
C PHE A 181 13.01 19.81 -5.25
N PHE A 182 11.79 20.28 -4.99
CA PHE A 182 11.11 21.30 -5.78
C PHE A 182 10.29 22.23 -4.89
N GLY A 183 9.99 23.43 -5.38
CA GLY A 183 9.16 24.41 -4.69
C GLY A 183 9.75 24.81 -3.34
N GLU A 184 8.92 24.79 -2.29
CA GLU A 184 9.34 25.08 -0.92
C GLU A 184 10.42 24.14 -0.37
N TYR A 185 10.61 22.95 -0.98
CA TYR A 185 11.60 21.97 -0.54
C TYR A 185 12.96 22.13 -1.22
N THR A 186 13.15 23.06 -2.17
CA THR A 186 14.38 23.19 -2.96
C THR A 186 15.64 23.31 -2.10
N GLY A 187 15.55 24.01 -0.95
CA GLY A 187 16.66 24.14 0.00
C GLY A 187 17.12 22.83 0.64
N LEU A 188 16.32 21.77 0.59
CA LEU A 188 16.69 20.44 1.10
C LEU A 188 17.77 19.75 0.28
N ALA A 189 18.14 20.27 -0.90
CA ALA A 189 19.31 19.79 -1.64
C ALA A 189 20.62 20.05 -0.86
N ASP A 190 20.68 21.12 -0.06
CA ASP A 190 21.84 21.42 0.79
C ASP A 190 21.94 20.44 1.98
N PRO A 191 23.09 19.77 2.19
CA PRO A 191 23.26 18.79 3.28
C PRO A 191 22.98 19.34 4.68
N ALA A 192 23.41 20.57 4.98
CA ALA A 192 23.21 21.14 6.31
C ALA A 192 21.71 21.43 6.58
N THR A 193 21.01 21.93 5.56
CA THR A 193 19.57 22.18 5.61
C THR A 193 18.77 20.89 5.71
N PHE A 194 19.17 19.86 4.96
CA PHE A 194 18.56 18.53 5.06
C PHE A 194 18.73 17.90 6.45
N ALA A 195 19.94 17.98 7.04
CA ALA A 195 20.20 17.47 8.37
C ALA A 195 19.34 18.17 9.45
N ARG A 196 19.17 19.50 9.36
CA ARG A 196 18.27 20.26 10.24
C ARG A 196 16.81 19.85 10.04
N TRP A 197 16.38 19.60 8.81
CA TRP A 197 15.03 19.15 8.49
C TRP A 197 14.74 17.73 9.01
N LEU A 198 15.73 16.82 8.99
CA LEU A 198 15.61 15.47 9.55
C LEU A 198 15.55 15.46 11.09
N ALA A 199 16.21 16.40 11.77
CA ALA A 199 16.34 16.42 13.22
C ALA A 199 15.00 16.25 13.99
N PRO A 200 13.94 17.03 13.73
CA PRO A 200 12.65 16.83 14.42
C PRO A 200 11.98 15.49 14.09
N LEU A 201 12.28 14.88 12.94
CA LEU A 201 11.71 13.59 12.54
C LEU A 201 12.29 12.41 13.34
N ARG A 202 13.47 12.59 13.98
CA ARG A 202 14.10 11.60 14.84
C ARG A 202 13.38 11.45 16.19
N THR A 203 12.68 12.50 16.63
CA THR A 203 12.03 12.54 17.95
C THR A 203 10.53 12.44 17.87
N CYS A 204 9.89 12.88 16.77
CA CYS A 204 8.46 12.78 16.62
C CYS A 204 7.96 11.32 16.58
N GLU A 205 6.68 11.13 16.92
CA GLU A 205 6.02 9.83 16.87
C GLU A 205 5.76 9.41 15.43
N TRP A 206 6.13 8.16 15.10
CA TRP A 206 5.86 7.54 13.81
C TRP A 206 4.74 6.51 13.97
N VAL A 207 3.76 6.57 13.09
CA VAL A 207 2.54 5.79 13.23
C VAL A 207 2.76 4.39 12.65
N VAL A 208 2.78 3.40 13.55
CA VAL A 208 2.76 1.97 13.22
C VAL A 208 1.62 1.31 13.97
N TYR A 209 0.82 0.52 13.25
CA TYR A 209 -0.26 -0.27 13.83
C TYR A 209 -0.01 -1.76 13.61
N ALA A 210 -0.42 -2.57 14.57
CA ALA A 210 -0.55 -4.01 14.44
C ALA A 210 -1.81 -4.45 15.20
N LYS A 211 -2.75 -5.09 14.50
CA LYS A 211 -4.01 -5.54 15.11
C LYS A 211 -4.52 -6.80 14.43
N ARG A 212 -5.42 -7.52 15.11
CA ARG A 212 -6.15 -8.61 14.47
C ARG A 212 -7.04 -8.08 13.33
N PRO A 213 -7.16 -8.82 12.21
CA PRO A 213 -8.17 -8.60 11.19
C PRO A 213 -9.58 -8.52 11.78
N PHE A 214 -10.35 -7.51 11.40
CA PHE A 214 -11.73 -7.34 11.88
C PHE A 214 -12.67 -8.49 11.48
N ALA A 215 -12.38 -9.21 10.39
CA ALA A 215 -13.23 -10.25 9.81
C ALA A 215 -12.41 -11.43 9.24
N GLY A 216 -11.25 -11.71 9.84
CA GLY A 216 -10.34 -12.77 9.38
C GLY A 216 -9.41 -12.37 8.22
N PRO A 217 -8.45 -13.23 7.84
CA PRO A 217 -7.41 -12.92 6.86
C PRO A 217 -7.94 -12.69 5.45
N LYS A 218 -8.98 -13.43 5.02
CA LYS A 218 -9.60 -13.26 3.70
C LYS A 218 -10.16 -11.85 3.50
N ALA A 219 -10.82 -11.29 4.52
CA ALA A 219 -11.36 -9.94 4.47
C ALA A 219 -10.26 -8.87 4.35
N VAL A 220 -9.08 -9.09 4.95
CA VAL A 220 -7.94 -8.18 4.77
C VAL A 220 -7.40 -8.29 3.37
N LEU A 221 -7.22 -9.50 2.82
CA LEU A 221 -6.78 -9.65 1.43
C LEU A 221 -7.78 -9.04 0.44
N GLU A 222 -9.08 -9.19 0.67
CA GLU A 222 -10.13 -8.53 -0.12
C GLU A 222 -10.06 -7.00 -0.02
N TYR A 223 -9.74 -6.47 1.15
CA TYR A 223 -9.49 -5.05 1.33
C TYR A 223 -8.24 -4.61 0.54
N LEU A 224 -7.12 -5.32 0.69
CA LEU A 224 -5.85 -5.00 0.05
C LEU A 224 -5.93 -5.11 -1.48
N SER A 225 -6.62 -6.13 -2.02
CA SER A 225 -6.75 -6.35 -3.46
C SER A 225 -7.39 -5.15 -4.17
N ARG A 226 -8.29 -4.42 -3.49
CA ARG A 226 -8.90 -3.19 -4.03
C ARG A 226 -7.89 -2.08 -4.31
N TYR A 227 -6.72 -2.11 -3.68
CA TYR A 227 -5.68 -1.09 -3.82
C TYR A 227 -4.51 -1.55 -4.69
N THR A 228 -4.36 -2.86 -4.93
CA THR A 228 -3.27 -3.40 -5.78
C THR A 228 -3.36 -2.95 -7.24
N HIS A 229 -4.57 -2.72 -7.76
CA HIS A 229 -4.78 -2.39 -9.18
C HIS A 229 -5.79 -1.26 -9.39
N ARG A 230 -5.95 -0.34 -8.43
CA ARG A 230 -6.91 0.77 -8.53
C ARG A 230 -6.22 2.12 -8.35
N VAL A 231 -6.75 3.11 -9.05
CA VAL A 231 -6.40 4.53 -8.86
C VAL A 231 -7.08 5.12 -7.63
N ALA A 232 -6.67 6.34 -7.24
CA ALA A 232 -7.10 7.02 -6.00
C ALA A 232 -8.62 7.09 -5.79
N ILE A 233 -9.40 7.23 -6.87
CA ILE A 233 -10.85 7.44 -6.80
C ILE A 233 -11.61 6.18 -7.25
N SER A 234 -12.59 5.83 -6.43
CA SER A 234 -13.52 4.74 -6.64
C SER A 234 -14.75 5.20 -7.43
N ASN A 235 -15.27 4.39 -8.36
CA ASN A 235 -16.53 4.71 -9.07
C ASN A 235 -17.70 5.03 -8.11
N GLN A 236 -17.77 4.38 -6.94
CA GLN A 236 -18.81 4.65 -5.94
C GLN A 236 -18.71 6.04 -5.29
N ARG A 237 -17.54 6.68 -5.41
CA ARG A 237 -17.33 8.05 -4.93
C ARG A 237 -17.75 9.08 -5.97
N LEU A 238 -17.88 8.72 -7.25
CA LEU A 238 -18.37 9.63 -8.29
C LEU A 238 -19.87 9.86 -8.11
N VAL A 239 -20.28 11.13 -8.11
CA VAL A 239 -21.68 11.56 -7.91
C VAL A 239 -22.25 12.09 -9.24
N ALA A 240 -21.50 12.95 -9.91
CA ALA A 240 -21.88 13.53 -11.19
C ALA A 240 -20.63 13.74 -12.05
N PHE A 241 -20.81 13.71 -13.37
CA PHE A 241 -19.79 14.05 -14.35
C PHE A 241 -20.47 14.63 -15.58
N ASP A 242 -20.11 15.85 -15.95
CA ASP A 242 -20.57 16.56 -17.13
C ASP A 242 -19.40 17.35 -17.76
N GLU A 243 -19.71 18.19 -18.74
CA GLU A 243 -18.72 19.02 -19.43
C GLU A 243 -18.06 20.08 -18.52
N LEU A 244 -18.70 20.43 -17.40
CA LEU A 244 -18.23 21.44 -16.45
C LEU A 244 -17.32 20.84 -15.38
N GLY A 245 -17.48 19.55 -15.06
CA GLY A 245 -16.55 18.87 -14.16
C GLY A 245 -17.00 17.52 -13.61
N VAL A 246 -16.25 17.05 -12.60
CA VAL A 246 -16.50 15.79 -11.88
C VAL A 246 -16.81 16.10 -10.42
N THR A 247 -17.95 15.65 -9.92
CA THR A 247 -18.32 15.73 -8.50
C THR A 247 -18.11 14.38 -7.83
N PHE A 248 -17.43 14.37 -6.68
CA PHE A 248 -17.19 13.14 -5.93
C PHE A 248 -17.26 13.33 -4.41
N ARG A 249 -17.56 12.24 -3.69
CA ARG A 249 -17.55 12.18 -2.23
C ARG A 249 -16.17 11.82 -1.70
N TRP A 250 -15.77 12.48 -0.63
CA TRP A 250 -14.59 12.14 0.16
C TRP A 250 -14.97 12.09 1.64
N LYS A 251 -14.10 11.49 2.46
CA LYS A 251 -14.32 11.39 3.91
C LYS A 251 -13.16 12.05 4.63
N ASP A 252 -13.46 13.13 5.34
CA ASP A 252 -12.57 13.66 6.36
C ASP A 252 -12.73 12.82 7.64
N TYR A 253 -11.62 12.53 8.29
CA TYR A 253 -11.60 11.88 9.61
C TYR A 253 -11.21 12.87 10.71
N ARG A 254 -11.04 14.15 10.38
CA ARG A 254 -10.97 15.25 11.35
C ARG A 254 -12.33 15.52 11.97
#